data_AF-A0A2S8IPB3-F1
#
_entry.id   AF-A0A2S8IPB3-F1
#
_cell.length_a   1.000
_cell.length_b   1.000
_cell.length_c   1.000
_cell.angle_alpha   90.00
_cell.angle_beta   90.00
_cell.angle_gamma   90.00
#
_symmetry.space_group_name_H-M   'P 1'
#
loop_
_entity.id
_entity.type
_entity.pdbx_description
1 polymer ?
#
loop_
_entity_poly.entity_id
_entity_poly.type
_entity_poly.pdbx_seq_one_letter_code
_entity_poly.pdbx_strand_id
1 'polypeptide(L)' 'MRRRKSAGAAPIYQGEPGYSTKLDRDKDGIACDK' A
#
# COMPACT_ATOMS: atom_id res chain seq x y z
N MET A 1 9.09 -5.13 24.88
CA MET A 1 9.11 -4.35 23.62
C MET A 1 8.97 -5.28 22.42
N ARG A 2 7.75 -5.51 21.90
CA ARG A 2 7.61 -6.03 20.52
C ARG A 2 7.25 -4.84 19.66
N ARG A 3 8.27 -4.18 19.12
CA ARG A 3 8.10 -3.20 18.04
C ARG A 3 7.40 -3.98 16.94
N ARG A 4 6.09 -3.75 16.80
CA ARG A 4 5.34 -4.15 15.61
C ARG A 4 6.17 -3.53 14.51
N LYS A 5 6.94 -4.34 13.78
CA LYS A 5 7.30 -3.98 12.44
C LYS A 5 5.93 -3.91 11.79
N SER A 6 5.30 -2.74 11.84
CA SER A 6 4.62 -2.27 10.65
C SER A 6 5.70 -2.45 9.61
N ALA A 7 5.68 -3.60 8.94
CA ALA A 7 6.09 -3.62 7.57
C ALA A 7 5.18 -2.54 7.01
N GLY A 8 5.66 -1.29 7.01
CA GLY A 8 5.06 -0.22 6.26
C GLY A 8 5.10 -0.82 4.88
N ALA A 9 3.96 -1.36 4.47
CA ALA A 9 3.81 -1.89 3.14
C ALA A 9 4.31 -0.76 2.26
N ALA A 10 5.34 -1.05 1.46
CA ALA A 10 5.86 -0.04 0.58
C ALA A 10 4.66 0.49 -0.23
N PRO A 11 4.50 1.83 -0.36
CA PRO A 11 3.42 2.38 -1.15
C PRO A 11 3.50 1.75 -2.55
N ILE A 12 2.42 1.11 -2.97
CA ILE A 12 2.36 0.43 -4.26
C ILE A 12 1.71 1.39 -5.23
N TYR A 13 2.45 1.82 -6.24
CA TYR A 13 1.96 2.81 -7.20
C TYR A 13 1.20 2.15 -8.36
N GLN A 14 0.28 2.91 -8.97
CA GLN A 14 -0.41 2.48 -10.17
C GLN A 14 0.58 2.13 -11.29
N GLY A 15 0.58 0.86 -11.70
CA GLY A 15 1.50 0.31 -12.70
C GLY A 15 2.56 -0.62 -12.12
N GLU A 16 2.74 -0.64 -10.80
CA GLU A 16 3.60 -1.63 -10.15
C GLU A 16 2.92 -2.99 -10.00
N PRO A 17 3.69 -4.09 -10.07
CA PRO A 17 3.19 -5.41 -9.80
C PRO A 17 2.72 -5.50 -8.33
N GLY A 18 1.41 -5.66 -8.16
CA GLY A 18 0.76 -5.67 -6.84
C GLY A 18 -0.24 -4.53 -6.63
N TYR A 19 -0.25 -3.54 -7.52
CA TYR A 19 -1.29 -2.51 -7.50
C TYR A 19 -2.63 -3.10 -7.89
N SER A 20 -3.65 -2.85 -7.07
CA SER A 20 -5.02 -3.21 -7.39
C SER A 20 -5.92 -2.05 -7.02
N THR A 21 -6.86 -1.72 -7.90
CA THR A 21 -7.94 -0.74 -7.64
C THR A 21 -8.87 -1.16 -6.50
N LYS A 22 -8.71 -2.38 -5.97
CA LYS A 22 -9.37 -2.84 -4.73
C LYS A 22 -8.60 -2.44 -3.47
N LEU A 23 -7.30 -2.22 -3.58
CA LEU A 23 -6.41 -1.80 -2.49
C LEU A 23 -6.34 -0.27 -2.39
N ASP A 24 -6.45 0.42 -3.51
CA ASP A 24 -6.62 1.86 -3.59
C ASP A 24 -8.11 2.22 -3.46
N ARG A 25 -8.49 2.72 -2.28
CA ARG A 25 -9.90 2.93 -1.89
C ARG A 25 -10.47 4.25 -2.44
N ASP A 26 -9.60 5.23 -2.62
CA ASP A 26 -9.89 6.59 -3.09
C ASP A 26 -9.51 6.81 -4.56
N LYS A 27 -8.84 5.84 -5.17
CA LYS A 27 -8.42 5.81 -6.58
C LYS A 27 -7.41 6.91 -6.92
N ASP A 28 -6.54 7.24 -5.97
CA ASP A 28 -5.51 8.26 -6.13
C ASP A 28 -4.24 7.73 -6.84
N GLY A 29 -4.15 6.41 -7.04
CA GLY A 29 -3.02 5.74 -7.67
C GLY A 29 -2.00 5.18 -6.68
N ILE A 30 -2.27 5.21 -5.37
CA ILE A 30 -1.38 4.75 -4.31
C ILE A 30 -2.11 3.74 -3.43
N ALA A 31 -1.76 2.46 -3.57
CA ALA A 31 -2.28 1.41 -2.71
C ALA A 31 -1.40 1.23 -1.45
N CYS A 32 -2.06 1.00 -0.31
CA CYS A 32 -1.45 0.67 0.98
C CYS A 32 -0.61 1.80 1.64
N ASP A 33 -1.07 3.05 1.56
CA ASP A 33 -0.54 4.12 2.42
C ASP A 33 -1.01 3.91 3.88
N LYS A 34 -0.14 3.27 4.68
CA LYS A 34 -0.22 3.02 6.15
C LYS A 34 -0.76 1.68 6.63
#